data_AF-A0A1G0ZNX9-F1
#
_entry.id   AF-A0A1G0ZNX9-F1
#
_cell.length_a   1.000
_cell.length_b   1.000
_cell.length_c   1.000
_cell.angle_alpha   90.00
_cell.angle_beta   90.00
_cell.angle_gamma   90.00
#
_symmetry.space_group_name_H-M   'P 1'
#
loop_
_entity.id
_entity.type
_entity.pdbx_description
1 polymer ?
#
loop_
_entity_poly.entity_id
_entity_poly.type
_entity_poly.pdbx_seq_one_letter_code
_entity_poly.pdbx_strand_id
1 'polypeptide(L)'
;MIREQSQGNCEHCGKTFPYHLIHSGFNDSTYAYCDTCGMTAILNGWSAPKGRHVALRKVNTVIVPEDESLLSQCQCGGQFKSGAAPRCPHCHATLSAISAKQWIEANAPGTAKGWDWQCSWTGTYAIVIDDRVIEDNGK
;
A
#
# COMPACT_ATOMS: atom_id res chain seq x y z
N MET A 1 14.03 8.23 10.52
CA MET A 1 12.85 7.87 11.34
C MET A 1 12.65 6.38 11.18
N ILE A 2 12.69 5.61 12.26
CA ILE A 2 12.47 4.15 12.21
C ILE A 2 10.96 3.97 12.03
N ARG A 3 10.51 3.40 10.90
CA ARG A 3 9.09 3.06 10.71
C ARG A 3 8.76 1.94 11.69
N GLU A 4 7.74 2.12 12.52
CA GLU A 4 7.31 1.07 13.46
C GLU A 4 6.79 -0.12 12.65
N GLN A 5 7.53 -1.22 12.69
CA GLN A 5 7.16 -2.46 12.02
C GLN A 5 6.31 -3.31 12.95
N SER A 6 5.13 -3.68 12.48
CA SER A 6 4.22 -4.63 13.11
C SER A 6 4.29 -5.98 12.41
N GLN A 7 3.76 -7.03 13.04
CA GLN A 7 3.75 -8.38 12.46
C GLN A 7 2.36 -8.77 11.97
N GLY A 8 2.29 -9.09 10.68
CA GLY A 8 1.09 -9.57 10.02
C GLY A 8 1.15 -11.09 9.85
N ASN A 9 0.00 -11.70 9.58
CA ASN A 9 -0.09 -13.13 9.31
C ASN A 9 -0.86 -13.39 8.01
N CYS A 10 -0.38 -14.37 7.23
CA CYS A 10 -1.07 -14.80 6.02
C CYS A 10 -2.12 -15.86 6.33
N GLU A 11 -3.37 -15.61 5.94
CA GLU A 11 -4.50 -16.53 6.04
C GLU A 11 -4.35 -17.79 5.15
N HIS A 12 -3.47 -17.75 4.14
CA HIS A 12 -3.30 -18.86 3.20
C HIS A 12 -2.17 -19.82 3.60
N CYS A 13 -1.02 -19.29 4.05
CA CYS A 13 0.15 -20.12 4.39
C CYS A 13 0.52 -20.09 5.88
N GLY A 14 -0.16 -19.29 6.69
CA GLY A 14 0.07 -19.17 8.13
C GLY A 14 1.39 -18.50 8.52
N LYS A 15 2.24 -18.13 7.56
CA LYS A 15 3.52 -17.46 7.84
C LYS A 15 3.31 -16.01 8.25
N THR A 16 4.16 -15.55 9.17
CA THR A 16 4.22 -14.16 9.59
C THR A 16 5.15 -13.35 8.68
N PHE A 17 4.91 -12.05 8.62
CA PHE A 17 5.73 -11.10 7.87
C PHE A 17 5.70 -9.72 8.54
N PRO A 18 6.78 -8.94 8.46
CA PRO A 18 6.77 -7.56 8.92
C PRO A 18 5.93 -6.70 7.97
N TYR A 19 5.21 -5.72 8.52
CA TYR A 19 4.51 -4.70 7.77
C TYR A 19 4.49 -3.37 8.52
N HIS A 20 4.21 -2.30 7.80
CA HIS A 20 3.83 -1.01 8.38
C HIS A 20 2.71 -0.38 7.56
N LEU A 21 1.90 0.44 8.23
CA LEU A 21 0.85 1.22 7.58
C LEU A 21 1.36 2.62 7.25
N ILE A 22 0.94 3.12 6.10
CA ILE A 22 1.19 4.49 5.65
C ILE A 22 -0.15 5.20 5.58
N HIS A 23 -0.27 6.29 6.32
CA HIS A 23 -1.43 7.17 6.26
C HIS A 23 -1.24 8.16 5.11
N SER A 24 -1.89 7.92 3.97
CA SER A 24 -1.76 8.76 2.78
C SER A 24 -2.39 10.15 2.94
N GLY A 25 -3.20 10.40 3.98
CA GLY A 25 -3.97 11.63 4.17
C GLY A 25 -3.21 12.92 4.53
N PHE A 26 -1.88 12.89 4.67
CA PHE A 26 -1.11 14.08 5.06
C PHE A 26 -0.10 14.55 4.00
N ASN A 27 0.06 13.82 2.89
CA ASN A 27 1.23 13.96 2.02
C ASN A 27 0.85 14.17 0.53
N ASP A 28 -0.42 14.43 0.20
CA ASP A 28 -0.94 14.49 -1.18
C ASP A 28 -0.43 13.32 -2.04
N SER A 29 -0.38 12.15 -1.41
CA SER A 29 0.20 10.95 -1.99
C SER A 29 -0.89 9.96 -2.37
N THR A 30 -0.66 9.23 -3.45
CA THR A 30 -1.45 8.07 -3.85
C THR A 30 -0.59 6.83 -3.80
N TYR A 31 -1.22 5.68 -3.70
CA TYR A 31 -0.51 4.41 -3.69
C TYR A 31 -1.19 3.37 -4.57
N ALA A 32 -0.43 2.35 -4.94
CA ALA A 32 -0.91 1.22 -5.70
C ALA A 32 -0.11 -0.03 -5.33
N TYR A 33 -0.70 -1.20 -5.52
CA TYR A 33 -0.01 -2.47 -5.31
C TYR A 33 0.36 -3.11 -6.64
N CYS A 34 1.48 -3.81 -6.69
CA CYS A 34 1.84 -4.61 -7.83
C CYS A 34 0.93 -5.84 -7.89
N ASP A 35 0.29 -6.04 -9.04
CA ASP A 35 -0.62 -7.16 -9.30
C ASP A 35 0.06 -8.54 -9.22
N THR A 36 1.39 -8.59 -9.31
CA THR A 36 2.19 -9.82 -9.35
C THR A 36 2.86 -10.12 -8.01
N CYS A 37 3.70 -9.23 -7.50
CA CYS A 37 4.48 -9.48 -6.27
C CYS A 37 3.91 -8.83 -5.00
N GLY A 38 2.92 -7.94 -5.13
CA GLY A 38 2.32 -7.20 -4.00
C GLY A 38 3.18 -6.07 -3.44
N MET A 39 4.21 -5.62 -4.17
CA MET A 39 5.00 -4.43 -3.84
C MET A 39 4.12 -3.17 -3.84
N THR A 40 4.40 -2.24 -2.94
CA THR A 40 3.66 -0.98 -2.83
C THR A 40 4.37 0.12 -3.59
N ALA A 41 3.72 0.76 -4.56
CA ALA A 41 4.20 2.00 -5.16
C ALA A 41 3.51 3.18 -4.49
N ILE A 42 4.27 4.23 -4.19
CA ILE A 42 3.78 5.51 -3.72
C ILE A 42 4.12 6.55 -4.78
N LEU A 43 3.13 7.36 -5.13
CA LEU A 43 3.26 8.49 -6.03
C LEU A 43 2.80 9.74 -5.30
N ASN A 44 3.72 10.65 -5.03
CA ASN A 44 3.43 11.94 -4.43
C ASN A 44 3.10 12.94 -5.55
N GLY A 45 2.01 13.72 -5.37
CA GLY A 45 1.59 14.74 -6.34
C GLY A 45 2.60 15.88 -6.51
N TRP A 46 3.49 16.08 -5.54
CA TRP A 46 4.50 17.15 -5.54
C TRP A 46 5.86 16.72 -6.09
N SER A 47 6.20 15.43 -6.04
CA SER A 47 7.48 14.89 -6.52
C SER A 47 7.28 14.01 -7.73
N ALA A 48 6.93 14.64 -8.86
CA ALA A 48 7.13 14.00 -10.15
C ALA A 48 8.59 14.22 -10.59
N PRO A 49 9.30 13.17 -11.03
CA PRO A 49 10.57 13.37 -11.69
C PRO A 49 10.33 14.20 -12.97
N LYS A 50 11.00 15.34 -13.09
CA LYS A 50 10.98 16.29 -14.24
C LYS A 50 9.95 17.44 -14.22
N GLY A 51 9.52 17.93 -13.06
CA GLY A 51 8.80 19.22 -12.98
C GLY A 51 7.42 19.24 -13.66
N ARG A 52 6.85 18.07 -13.94
CA ARG A 52 5.43 17.92 -14.29
C ARG A 52 4.66 17.81 -13.00
N HIS A 53 3.88 18.83 -12.64
CA HIS A 53 2.81 18.58 -11.68
C HIS A 53 1.92 17.48 -12.24
N VAL A 54 1.96 16.31 -11.61
CA VAL A 54 1.02 15.26 -11.91
C VAL A 54 -0.26 15.68 -11.21
N ALA A 55 -1.20 16.22 -11.97
CA ALA A 55 -2.52 16.54 -11.47
C ALA A 55 -3.25 15.22 -11.17
N LEU A 56 -2.94 14.62 -10.01
CA LEU A 56 -3.61 13.43 -9.51
C LEU A 56 -5.09 13.76 -9.37
N ARG A 57 -5.95 12.96 -10.00
CA ARG A 57 -7.40 13.19 -9.97
C ARG A 57 -7.95 12.99 -8.56
N LYS A 58 -7.30 12.12 -7.79
CA LYS A 58 -7.54 11.92 -6.37
C LYS A 58 -6.21 11.83 -5.65
N VAL A 59 -6.08 12.58 -4.57
CA VAL A 59 -4.95 12.48 -3.63
C VAL A 59 -5.40 11.74 -2.38
N ASN A 60 -4.44 11.27 -1.58
CA ASN A 60 -4.68 10.67 -0.27
C ASN A 60 -5.43 9.32 -0.30
N THR A 61 -5.37 8.61 -1.42
CA THR A 61 -6.08 7.34 -1.63
C THR A 61 -5.34 6.46 -2.63
N VAL A 62 -5.89 5.28 -2.91
CA VAL A 62 -5.40 4.41 -3.99
C VAL A 62 -5.44 5.15 -5.33
N ILE A 63 -4.46 4.90 -6.19
CA ILE A 63 -4.43 5.46 -7.54
C ILE A 63 -5.72 5.09 -8.29
N VAL A 64 -6.21 6.00 -9.14
CA VAL A 64 -7.35 5.72 -10.02
C VAL A 64 -6.89 5.07 -11.33
N PRO A 65 -7.72 4.25 -11.99
CA PRO A 65 -7.34 3.58 -13.24
C PRO A 65 -6.75 4.51 -14.31
N GLU A 66 -7.25 5.74 -14.40
CA GLU A 66 -6.80 6.75 -15.36
C GLU A 66 -5.35 7.19 -15.11
N ASP A 67 -4.92 7.13 -13.85
CA ASP A 67 -3.61 7.59 -13.39
C ASP A 67 -2.60 6.43 -13.32
N GLU A 68 -3.02 5.17 -13.48
CA GLU A 68 -2.13 3.98 -13.50
C GLU A 68 -1.00 4.09 -14.55
N SER A 69 -1.28 4.77 -15.67
CA SER A 69 -0.31 4.98 -16.75
C SER A 69 0.91 5.81 -16.33
N LEU A 70 0.76 6.62 -15.28
CA LEU A 70 1.79 7.50 -14.72
C LEU A 70 2.82 6.71 -13.90
N LEU A 71 2.47 5.50 -13.45
CA LEU A 71 3.35 4.67 -12.63
C LEU A 71 4.36 3.90 -13.49
N SER A 72 5.61 3.86 -13.03
CA SER A 72 6.64 2.96 -13.56
C SER A 72 6.30 1.50 -13.26
N GLN A 73 6.73 0.57 -14.12
CA GLN A 73 6.49 -0.86 -13.91
C GLN A 73 7.23 -1.35 -12.66
N CYS A 74 6.72 -2.41 -12.03
CA CYS A 74 7.40 -3.02 -10.90
C CYS A 74 8.67 -3.74 -11.38
N GLN A 75 9.71 -3.78 -10.54
CA GLN A 75 10.96 -4.50 -10.83
C GLN A 75 10.75 -6.01 -11.07
N CYS A 76 9.65 -6.58 -10.60
CA CYS A 76 9.28 -7.98 -10.88
C CYS A 76 8.68 -8.20 -12.29
N GLY A 77 8.46 -7.13 -13.07
CA GLY A 77 7.78 -7.16 -14.37
C GLY A 77 6.25 -6.98 -14.29
N GLY A 78 5.68 -6.93 -13.08
CA GLY A 78 4.26 -6.67 -12.85
C GLY A 78 3.85 -5.19 -13.00
N GLN A 79 2.55 -4.95 -12.89
CA GLN A 79 1.97 -3.61 -13.02
C GLN A 79 1.34 -3.15 -11.70
N PHE A 80 1.48 -1.87 -11.40
CA PHE A 80 0.78 -1.26 -10.27
C PHE A 80 -0.62 -0.86 -10.71
N LYS A 81 -1.63 -1.40 -10.04
CA LYS A 81 -3.04 -1.19 -10.41
C LYS A 81 -3.85 -0.71 -9.22
N SER A 82 -4.89 0.07 -9.51
CA SER A 82 -5.89 0.56 -8.57
C SER A 82 -6.64 -0.57 -7.85
N GLY A 83 -6.95 -1.64 -8.57
CA GLY A 83 -7.63 -2.83 -8.04
C GLY A 83 -6.70 -3.93 -7.53
N ALA A 84 -5.37 -3.71 -7.54
CA ALA A 84 -4.45 -4.67 -6.96
C ALA A 84 -4.51 -4.63 -5.43
N ALA A 85 -4.05 -5.71 -4.82
CA ALA A 85 -4.03 -5.87 -3.38
C ALA A 85 -2.65 -6.35 -2.93
N PRO A 86 -2.27 -6.08 -1.67
CA PRO A 86 -1.03 -6.59 -1.09
C PRO A 86 -1.03 -8.13 -1.13
N ARG A 87 0.17 -8.69 -1.32
CA ARG A 87 0.38 -10.14 -1.40
C ARG A 87 1.37 -10.61 -0.36
N CYS A 88 1.14 -11.81 0.15
CA CYS A 88 2.07 -12.48 1.06
C CYS A 88 3.45 -12.63 0.41
N PRO A 89 4.56 -12.25 1.07
CA PRO A 89 5.90 -12.42 0.50
C PRO A 89 6.32 -13.89 0.37
N HIS A 90 5.65 -14.81 1.06
CA HIS A 90 6.03 -16.22 1.10
C HIS A 90 5.28 -17.10 0.10
N CYS A 91 3.99 -16.84 -0.14
CA CYS A 91 3.16 -17.64 -1.04
C CYS A 91 2.55 -16.85 -2.19
N HIS A 92 2.76 -15.53 -2.23
CA HIS A 92 2.23 -14.60 -3.24
C HIS A 92 0.70 -14.56 -3.34
N ALA A 93 -0.02 -15.22 -2.44
CA ALA A 93 -1.47 -15.10 -2.35
C ALA A 93 -1.85 -13.67 -1.97
N THR A 94 -2.94 -13.18 -2.58
CA THR A 94 -3.55 -11.90 -2.23
C THR A 94 -4.06 -11.96 -0.80
N LEU A 95 -3.73 -10.95 0.00
CA LEU A 95 -4.22 -10.85 1.37
C LEU A 95 -5.63 -10.25 1.37
N SER A 96 -6.50 -10.77 2.22
CA SER A 96 -7.83 -10.24 2.49
C SER A 96 -7.74 -9.08 3.47
N ALA A 97 -8.33 -7.94 3.11
CA ALA A 97 -8.40 -6.79 4.01
C ALA A 97 -9.28 -7.07 5.25
N ILE A 98 -10.20 -8.02 5.14
CA ILE A 98 -11.06 -8.47 6.24
C ILE A 98 -10.24 -9.34 7.21
N SER A 99 -9.49 -10.32 6.70
CA SER A 99 -8.60 -11.14 7.53
C SER A 99 -7.50 -10.28 8.17
N ALA A 100 -7.00 -9.29 7.43
CA ALA A 100 -5.99 -8.36 7.89
C ALA A 100 -6.41 -7.55 9.11
N LYS A 101 -7.72 -7.25 9.26
CA LYS A 101 -8.29 -6.55 10.42
C LYS A 101 -7.74 -7.09 11.74
N GLN A 102 -7.70 -8.42 11.88
CA GLN A 102 -7.33 -9.11 13.12
C GLN A 102 -5.95 -8.71 13.62
N TRP A 103 -4.93 -8.73 12.75
CA TRP A 103 -3.57 -8.39 13.13
C TRP A 103 -3.29 -6.88 13.01
N ILE A 104 -3.99 -6.15 12.13
CA ILE A 104 -3.85 -4.70 12.04
C ILE A 104 -4.28 -4.03 13.36
N GLU A 105 -5.46 -4.39 13.85
CA GLU A 105 -6.04 -3.75 15.05
C GLU A 105 -5.38 -4.24 16.33
N ALA A 106 -4.96 -5.50 16.39
CA ALA A 106 -4.18 -6.01 17.51
C ALA A 106 -2.87 -5.24 17.70
N ASN A 107 -2.28 -4.73 16.61
CA ASN A 107 -1.03 -3.99 16.63
C ASN A 107 -1.22 -2.46 16.63
N ALA A 108 -2.45 -1.94 16.55
CA ALA A 108 -2.72 -0.51 16.46
C ALA A 108 -3.15 0.07 17.83
N PRO A 109 -2.32 0.89 18.50
CA PRO A 109 -2.72 1.54 19.75
C PRO A 109 -3.97 2.43 19.60
N GLY A 110 -4.25 2.90 18.37
CA GLY A 110 -5.44 3.65 18.02
C GLY A 110 -6.74 2.87 18.23
N THR A 111 -6.72 1.53 18.17
CA THR A 111 -7.93 0.71 18.37
C THR A 111 -8.49 0.88 19.78
N ALA A 112 -7.64 1.01 20.79
CA ALA A 112 -8.06 1.34 22.15
C ALA A 112 -8.72 2.74 22.26
N LYS A 113 -8.52 3.61 21.26
CA LYS A 113 -9.09 4.96 21.16
C LYS A 113 -10.25 5.05 20.15
N GLY A 114 -10.77 3.91 19.69
CA GLY A 114 -11.91 3.84 18.77
C GLY A 114 -11.57 3.91 17.28
N TRP A 115 -10.29 3.76 16.91
CA TRP A 115 -9.91 3.57 15.51
C TRP A 115 -10.22 2.13 15.04
N ASP A 116 -10.82 2.00 13.87
CA ASP A 116 -11.14 0.71 13.24
C ASP A 116 -10.45 0.65 11.87
N TRP A 117 -9.94 -0.51 11.51
CA TRP A 117 -9.39 -0.76 10.19
C TRP A 117 -10.51 -0.72 9.14
N GLN A 118 -10.27 -0.01 8.04
CA GLN A 118 -11.24 0.20 6.97
C GLN A 118 -11.73 -1.08 6.27
N CYS A 119 -11.15 -2.25 6.57
CA CYS A 119 -11.47 -3.56 5.97
C CYS A 119 -11.38 -3.56 4.44
N SER A 120 -10.57 -2.66 3.89
CA SER A 120 -10.35 -2.51 2.46
C SER A 120 -8.89 -2.13 2.18
N TRP A 121 -8.36 -2.54 1.04
CA TRP A 121 -7.06 -2.07 0.54
C TRP A 121 -7.17 -0.77 -0.25
N THR A 122 -8.38 -0.27 -0.46
CA THR A 122 -8.66 1.02 -1.08
C THR A 122 -9.14 1.99 0.00
N GLY A 123 -8.39 3.05 0.24
CA GLY A 123 -8.74 4.07 1.23
C GLY A 123 -7.54 4.90 1.63
N THR A 124 -7.59 5.51 2.81
CA THR A 124 -6.57 6.45 3.27
C THR A 124 -5.31 5.76 3.79
N TYR A 125 -5.41 4.48 4.17
CA TYR A 125 -4.28 3.70 4.65
C TYR A 125 -3.76 2.75 3.56
N ALA A 126 -2.48 2.89 3.24
CA ALA A 126 -1.72 1.89 2.49
C ALA A 126 -0.98 0.96 3.44
N ILE A 127 -0.70 -0.26 3.01
CA ILE A 127 0.20 -1.17 3.73
C ILE A 127 1.48 -1.38 2.93
N VAL A 128 2.61 -1.50 3.63
CA VAL A 128 3.86 -1.97 3.04
C VAL A 128 4.23 -3.24 3.76
N ILE A 129 4.51 -4.29 2.99
CA ILE A 129 4.87 -5.60 3.52
C ILE A 129 6.32 -5.90 3.18
N ASP A 130 7.09 -6.27 4.19
CA ASP A 130 8.49 -6.66 4.04
C ASP A 130 9.37 -5.54 3.46
N ASP A 131 9.06 -4.29 3.82
CA ASP A 131 9.70 -3.06 3.30
C ASP A 131 9.70 -2.95 1.75
N ARG A 132 8.82 -3.71 1.07
CA ARG A 132 8.69 -3.70 -0.40
C ARG A 132 7.90 -2.48 -0.86
N VAL A 133 8.55 -1.33 -0.87
CA VAL A 133 7.98 -0.05 -1.31
C VAL A 133 8.87 0.65 -2.34
N ILE A 134 8.26 1.31 -3.32
CA ILE A 134 8.91 2.27 -4.22
C ILE A 134 8.26 3.64 -3.97
N GLU A 135 9.07 4.60 -3.53
CA GLU A 135 8.67 5.99 -3.38
C GLU A 135 8.92 6.75 -4.68
N ASP A 136 8.09 7.75 -4.98
CA ASP A 136 8.17 8.58 -6.19
C ASP A 136 8.17 7.77 -7.50
N ASN A 137 7.29 6.77 -7.59
CA ASN A 137 7.20 5.84 -8.73
C ASN A 137 6.60 6.46 -10.02
N GLY A 138 6.89 7.71 -10.33
CA GLY A 138 6.45 8.39 -11.55
C GLY A 138 7.32 8.09 -12.77
N LYS A 139 6.73 8.08 -13.96
CA LYS A 139 7.43 8.01 -15.26
C LYS A 139 7.84 9.38 -15.81
#